data_AF-A0A3N4KAA2-F1
#
_entry.id   AF-A0A3N4KAA2-F1
#
_cell.length_a   1.000
_cell.length_b   1.000
_cell.length_c   1.000
_cell.angle_alpha   90.00
_cell.angle_beta   90.00
_cell.angle_gamma   90.00
#
_symmetry.space_group_name_H-M   'P 1'
#
loop_
_entity.id
_entity.type
_entity.pdbx_description
1 polymer ?
#
loop_
_entity_poly.entity_id
_entity_poly.type
_entity_poly.pdbx_seq_one_letter_code
_entity_poly.pdbx_strand_id
1 'polypeptide(L)'
;MLSLLITYLAPGFAQDQKAKPLPKRPICWRIGVIPLEWSRDDLVRHLQAFDESLQKLEGHWLSLFPAYSGNTQTALLNLELPLQYFQNLNSDETTAITIRHLSKEGEKIEVDLSIDCHFHGLTPVNTPTGDNIIE
;
A
#
# COMPACT_ATOMS: atom_id res chain seq x y z
N MET A 1 27.33 -34.74 -13.74
CA MET A 1 26.20 -34.93 -14.67
C MET A 1 24.92 -34.58 -13.93
N LEU A 2 23.94 -34.03 -14.65
CA LEU A 2 22.84 -33.16 -14.23
C LEU A 2 22.16 -33.45 -12.88
N SER A 3 22.04 -32.41 -12.05
CA SER A 3 21.10 -32.34 -10.92
C SER A 3 19.80 -31.68 -11.43
N LEU A 4 18.69 -32.41 -11.37
CA LEU A 4 17.35 -31.90 -11.71
C LEU A 4 16.87 -31.01 -10.56
N LEU A 5 16.73 -29.70 -10.80
CA LEU A 5 15.98 -28.80 -9.92
C LEU A 5 14.51 -28.83 -10.35
N ILE A 6 13.64 -29.40 -9.51
CA ILE A 6 12.19 -29.34 -9.69
C ILE A 6 11.72 -28.04 -9.04
N THR A 7 11.39 -27.04 -9.85
CA THR A 7 10.73 -25.81 -9.38
C THR A 7 9.24 -26.11 -9.19
N TYR A 8 8.77 -26.08 -7.94
CA TYR A 8 7.34 -26.07 -7.63
C TYR A 8 6.75 -24.71 -8.03
N LEU A 9 5.99 -24.69 -9.13
CA LEU A 9 5.06 -23.60 -9.43
C LEU A 9 3.85 -23.76 -8.51
N ALA A 10 3.63 -22.79 -7.61
CA ALA A 10 2.38 -22.68 -6.88
C ALA A 10 1.22 -22.46 -7.88
N PRO A 11 0.06 -23.14 -7.73
CA PRO A 11 -1.07 -22.95 -8.61
C PRO A 11 -1.60 -21.52 -8.47
N GLY A 12 -1.75 -20.85 -9.60
CA GLY A 12 -2.24 -19.48 -9.70
C GLY A 12 -3.64 -19.33 -9.11
N PHE A 13 -3.81 -18.31 -8.28
CA PHE A 13 -5.11 -17.76 -7.93
C PHE A 13 -5.66 -16.99 -9.14
N ALA A 14 -6.32 -17.69 -10.06
CA ALA A 14 -7.21 -17.07 -11.02
C ALA A 14 -8.62 -17.04 -10.42
N GLN A 15 -8.85 -16.11 -9.49
CA GLN A 15 -10.23 -15.71 -9.19
C GLN A 15 -10.67 -14.74 -10.28
N ASP A 16 -11.72 -15.11 -10.99
CA ASP A 16 -12.46 -14.25 -11.91
C ASP A 16 -13.16 -13.14 -11.10
N GLN A 17 -12.37 -12.17 -10.66
CA GLN A 17 -12.87 -10.95 -10.06
C GLN A 17 -13.44 -10.12 -11.20
N LYS A 18 -14.77 -10.07 -11.32
CA LYS A 18 -15.45 -9.03 -12.11
C LYS A 18 -14.81 -7.70 -11.75
N ALA A 19 -14.09 -7.10 -12.70
CA ALA A 19 -13.34 -5.87 -12.47
C ALA A 19 -14.27 -4.82 -11.85
N LYS A 20 -14.02 -4.46 -10.59
CA LYS A 20 -14.72 -3.37 -9.92
C LYS A 20 -14.45 -2.11 -10.75
N PRO A 21 -15.47 -1.31 -11.10
CA PRO A 21 -15.26 -0.12 -11.92
C PRO A 21 -14.23 0.80 -11.24
N LEU A 22 -13.25 1.24 -12.03
CA LEU A 22 -12.16 2.08 -11.56
C LEU A 22 -12.71 3.32 -10.84
N PRO A 23 -12.19 3.67 -9.65
CA PRO A 23 -12.45 4.99 -9.11
C PRO A 23 -11.88 6.02 -10.09
N LYS A 24 -12.78 6.82 -10.70
CA LYS A 24 -12.42 7.86 -11.67
C LYS A 24 -11.84 9.12 -11.00
N ARG A 25 -11.49 9.05 -9.72
CA ARG A 25 -11.17 10.20 -8.88
C ARG A 25 -9.89 9.97 -8.08
N PRO A 26 -9.19 11.05 -7.71
CA PRO A 26 -8.11 10.96 -6.74
C PRO A 26 -8.59 10.27 -5.47
N ILE A 27 -7.76 9.39 -4.90
CA ILE A 27 -8.00 8.75 -3.60
C ILE A 27 -6.77 8.99 -2.74
N CYS A 28 -7.01 9.33 -1.47
CA CYS A 28 -5.97 9.38 -0.46
C CYS A 28 -5.97 8.06 0.33
N TRP A 29 -4.85 7.35 0.33
CA TRP A 29 -4.66 6.15 1.15
C TRP A 29 -3.86 6.49 2.39
N ARG A 30 -4.24 5.93 3.53
CA ARG A 30 -3.46 5.97 4.76
C ARG A 30 -2.69 4.67 4.87
N ILE A 31 -1.40 4.79 5.15
CA ILE A 31 -0.52 3.67 5.45
C ILE A 31 -0.05 3.82 6.89
N GLY A 32 -0.44 2.90 7.77
CA GLY A 32 -0.14 2.94 9.21
C GLY A 32 0.93 1.94 9.63
N VAL A 33 1.33 2.05 10.91
CA VAL A 33 2.27 1.13 11.58
C VAL A 33 3.67 1.14 10.93
N ILE A 34 4.06 2.25 10.32
CA ILE A 34 5.37 2.39 9.70
C ILE A 34 6.41 2.59 10.82
N PRO A 35 7.54 1.87 10.83
CA PRO A 35 8.62 2.08 11.80
C PRO A 35 9.18 3.51 11.73
N LEU A 36 9.55 4.10 12.87
CA LEU A 36 10.02 5.50 12.94
C LEU A 36 11.34 5.73 12.19
N GLU A 37 12.14 4.68 12.06
CA GLU A 37 13.42 4.71 11.36
C GLU A 37 13.29 4.70 9.84
N TRP A 38 12.10 4.39 9.29
CA TRP A 38 11.89 4.44 7.85
C TRP A 38 11.74 5.87 7.37
N SER A 39 12.60 6.26 6.44
CA SER A 39 12.35 7.46 5.66
C SER A 39 11.20 7.22 4.66
N ARG A 40 10.73 8.31 4.05
CA ARG A 40 9.83 8.25 2.90
C ARG A 40 10.39 7.35 1.79
N ASP A 41 11.67 7.47 1.49
CA ASP A 41 12.31 6.71 0.42
C ASP A 41 12.44 5.23 0.76
N ASP A 42 12.63 4.90 2.04
CA ASP A 42 12.61 3.52 2.52
C ASP A 42 11.22 2.90 2.36
N LEU A 43 10.17 3.63 2.75
CA LEU A 43 8.78 3.19 2.56
C LEU A 43 8.47 2.94 1.08
N VAL A 44 8.85 3.87 0.18
CA VAL A 44 8.68 3.69 -1.27
C VAL A 44 9.40 2.44 -1.75
N ARG A 45 10.68 2.26 -1.39
CA ARG A 45 11.47 1.10 -1.79
C ARG A 45 10.83 -0.21 -1.33
N HIS A 46 10.33 -0.24 -0.09
CA HIS A 46 9.68 -1.44 0.44
C HIS A 46 8.35 -1.75 -0.25
N LEU A 47 7.53 -0.74 -0.54
CA LEU A 47 6.28 -0.91 -1.27
C LEU A 47 6.52 -1.36 -2.73
N GLN A 48 7.52 -0.77 -3.40
CA GLN A 48 7.94 -1.19 -4.75
C GLN A 48 8.45 -2.63 -4.79
N ALA A 49 9.16 -3.07 -3.74
CA ALA A 49 9.64 -4.44 -3.63
C ALA A 49 8.52 -5.44 -3.29
N PHE A 50 7.43 -4.97 -2.67
CA PHE A 50 6.29 -5.78 -2.28
C PHE A 50 5.39 -6.15 -3.48
N ASP A 51 5.11 -5.19 -4.38
CA ASP A 51 4.24 -5.40 -5.54
C ASP A 51 4.79 -4.69 -6.80
N GLU A 52 4.87 -5.41 -7.92
CA GLU A 52 5.44 -4.90 -9.18
C GLU A 52 4.63 -3.72 -9.76
N SER A 53 3.32 -3.65 -9.51
CA SER A 53 2.52 -2.54 -10.00
C SER A 53 2.81 -1.22 -9.27
N LEU A 54 3.57 -1.26 -8.18
CA LEU A 54 4.01 -0.10 -7.41
C LEU A 54 5.33 0.48 -7.90
N GLN A 55 5.97 -0.06 -8.94
CA GLN A 55 7.26 0.44 -9.46
C GLN A 55 7.25 1.93 -9.88
N LYS A 56 6.08 2.48 -10.18
CA LYS A 56 5.90 3.91 -10.49
C LYS A 56 5.63 4.78 -9.26
N LEU A 57 5.55 4.20 -8.06
CA LEU A 57 5.32 4.95 -6.83
C LEU A 57 6.51 5.87 -6.55
N GLU A 58 6.23 7.16 -6.43
CA GLU A 58 7.24 8.17 -6.12
C GLU A 58 7.05 8.76 -4.72
N GLY A 59 8.16 9.16 -4.09
CA GLY A 59 8.13 9.69 -2.72
C GLY A 59 7.32 10.97 -2.55
N HIS A 60 7.20 11.80 -3.59
CA HIS A 60 6.46 13.07 -3.50
C HIS A 60 4.94 12.88 -3.32
N TRP A 61 4.41 11.68 -3.58
CA TRP A 61 3.02 11.32 -3.30
C TRP A 61 2.78 10.97 -1.82
N LEU A 62 3.84 10.80 -1.03
CA LEU A 62 3.79 10.40 0.37
C LEU A 62 4.13 11.55 1.33
N SER A 63 3.24 11.77 2.28
CA SER A 63 3.46 12.66 3.42
C SER A 63 3.48 11.84 4.70
N LEU A 64 4.61 11.84 5.41
CA LEU A 64 4.78 11.12 6.68
C LEU A 64 4.43 12.00 7.88
N PHE A 65 3.77 11.41 8.85
CA PHE A 65 3.35 12.03 10.10
C PHE A 65 3.59 11.08 11.26
N PRO A 66 4.00 11.57 12.45
CA PRO A 66 4.05 10.73 13.63
C PRO A 66 2.64 10.17 13.95
N ALA A 67 2.57 8.92 14.41
CA ALA A 67 1.33 8.39 14.95
C ALA A 67 0.96 9.14 16.24
N TYR A 68 -0.34 9.27 16.53
CA TYR A 68 -0.82 9.90 17.77
C TYR A 68 -0.30 9.17 19.03
N SER A 69 -0.10 7.86 18.94
CA SER A 69 0.40 7.02 20.02
C SER A 69 1.32 5.92 19.49
N GLY A 70 2.28 5.50 20.33
CA GLY A 70 3.22 4.43 20.02
C GLY A 70 4.47 4.90 19.29
N ASN A 71 5.32 3.94 18.92
CA ASN A 71 6.60 4.20 18.25
C ASN A 71 6.50 3.91 16.75
N THR A 72 5.50 4.50 16.11
CA THR A 72 5.27 4.34 14.66
C THR A 72 4.92 5.67 14.02
N GLN A 73 4.91 5.69 12.69
CA GLN A 73 4.43 6.79 11.88
C GLN A 73 3.35 6.31 10.92
N THR A 74 2.67 7.30 10.33
CA THR A 74 1.60 7.13 9.35
C THR A 74 1.98 7.90 8.10
N ALA A 75 1.74 7.33 6.92
CA ALA A 75 1.84 8.04 5.66
C ALA A 75 0.44 8.32 5.10
N LEU A 76 0.29 9.50 4.50
CA LEU A 76 -0.80 9.78 3.56
C LEU A 76 -0.24 9.68 2.15
N LEU A 77 -0.85 8.83 1.33
CA LEU A 77 -0.52 8.59 -0.05
C LEU A 77 -1.60 9.24 -0.93
N ASN A 78 -1.25 10.31 -1.62
CA ASN A 78 -2.14 11.00 -2.54
C ASN A 78 -1.85 10.56 -3.97
N LEU A 79 -2.77 9.82 -4.58
CA LEU A 79 -2.65 9.39 -5.96
C LEU A 79 -3.62 10.19 -6.84
N GLU A 80 -3.08 10.94 -7.80
CA GLU A 80 -3.90 11.59 -8.84
C GLU A 80 -4.57 10.55 -9.74
N LEU A 81 -3.83 9.47 -10.04
CA LEU A 81 -4.32 8.29 -10.75
C LEU A 81 -4.02 7.03 -9.92
N PRO A 82 -5.00 6.15 -9.68
CA PRO A 82 -4.80 4.98 -8.84
C PRO A 82 -3.86 3.98 -9.51
N LEU A 83 -2.80 3.55 -8.82
CA LEU A 83 -1.95 2.44 -9.25
C LEU A 83 -2.71 1.11 -9.09
N GLN A 84 -2.38 0.11 -9.92
CA GLN A 84 -3.15 -1.14 -10.01
C GLN A 84 -3.32 -1.86 -8.66
N TYR A 85 -2.27 -1.92 -7.83
CA TYR A 85 -2.36 -2.48 -6.48
C TYR A 85 -3.51 -1.86 -5.67
N PHE A 86 -3.59 -0.53 -5.62
CA PHE A 86 -4.61 0.20 -4.87
C PHE A 86 -6.00 0.11 -5.50
N GLN A 87 -6.12 -0.18 -6.80
CA GLN A 87 -7.40 -0.41 -7.47
C GLN A 87 -8.06 -1.72 -7.01
N ASN A 88 -7.24 -2.70 -6.61
CA ASN A 88 -7.71 -4.01 -6.17
C ASN A 88 -8.07 -4.04 -4.69
N LEU A 89 -7.72 -2.99 -3.93
CA LEU A 89 -8.06 -2.92 -2.52
C LEU A 89 -9.56 -2.64 -2.34
N ASN A 90 -10.17 -3.33 -1.39
CA ASN A 90 -11.53 -3.02 -1.01
C ASN A 90 -11.53 -1.68 -0.26
N SER A 91 -12.14 -0.67 -0.89
CA SER A 91 -12.34 0.64 -0.30
C SER A 91 -13.09 0.61 1.02
N ASP A 92 -13.74 -0.51 1.39
CA ASP A 92 -14.55 -0.74 2.60
C ASP A 92 -13.81 -1.48 3.73
N GLU A 93 -12.53 -1.82 3.53
CA GLU A 93 -11.74 -2.59 4.48
C GLU A 93 -10.36 -1.99 4.75
N THR A 94 -9.79 -2.31 5.91
CA THR A 94 -8.37 -2.11 6.18
C THR A 94 -7.61 -3.34 5.70
N THR A 95 -6.67 -3.15 4.79
CA THR A 95 -5.78 -4.21 4.30
C THR A 95 -4.50 -4.23 5.13
N ALA A 96 -4.04 -5.41 5.56
CA ALA A 96 -2.73 -5.58 6.17
C ALA A 96 -1.74 -6.14 5.14
N ILE A 97 -0.53 -5.59 5.08
CA ILE A 97 0.58 -6.15 4.30
C ILE A 97 1.79 -6.38 5.19
N THR A 98 2.47 -7.51 4.99
CA THR A 98 3.69 -7.84 5.70
C THR A 98 4.89 -7.59 4.80
N ILE A 99 5.74 -6.63 5.18
CA ILE A 99 7.02 -6.37 4.53
C ILE A 99 8.10 -7.13 5.29
N ARG A 100 8.90 -7.88 4.53
CA ARG A 100 10.08 -8.58 5.04
C ARG A 100 11.33 -7.86 4.58
N HIS A 101 12.19 -7.44 5.51
CA HIS A 101 13.50 -6.89 5.17
C HIS A 101 14.59 -7.41 6.10
N LEU A 102 15.83 -7.04 5.80
CA LEU A 102 16.96 -7.21 6.70
C LEU A 102 17.21 -5.92 7.48
N SER A 103 17.42 -6.05 8.78
CA SER A 103 17.90 -4.97 9.65
C SER A 103 19.31 -4.54 9.22
N LYS A 104 19.82 -3.46 9.81
CA LYS A 104 21.21 -3.02 9.59
C LYS A 104 22.23 -4.06 10.07
N GLU A 105 21.84 -4.88 11.04
CA GLU A 105 22.60 -5.97 11.64
C GLU A 105 22.43 -7.30 10.87
N GLY A 106 21.61 -7.32 9.81
CA GLY A 106 21.35 -8.50 8.99
C GLY A 106 20.27 -9.44 9.54
N GLU A 107 19.52 -9.01 10.55
CA GLU A 107 18.42 -9.79 11.10
C GLU A 107 17.17 -9.69 10.21
N LYS A 108 16.41 -10.77 10.07
CA LYS A 108 15.14 -10.72 9.34
C LYS A 108 14.08 -10.07 10.22
N ILE A 109 13.51 -8.97 9.72
CA ILE A 109 12.43 -8.24 10.37
C ILE A 109 11.18 -8.36 9.50
N GLU A 110 10.04 -8.61 10.15
CA GLU A 110 8.72 -8.53 9.54
C GLU A 110 8.00 -7.30 10.10
N VAL A 111 7.43 -6.49 9.20
CA VAL A 111 6.68 -5.28 9.53
C VAL A 111 5.30 -5.38 8.91
N ASP A 112 4.27 -5.39 9.75
CA ASP A 112 2.88 -5.40 9.32
C ASP A 112 2.36 -3.97 9.19
N LEU A 113 2.25 -3.50 7.95
CA LEU A 113 1.62 -2.21 7.64
C LEU A 113 0.11 -2.37 7.49
N SER A 114 -0.63 -1.36 7.89
CA SER A 114 -2.06 -1.24 7.58
C SER A 114 -2.29 -0.24 6.44
N ILE A 115 -3.23 -0.53 5.55
CA ILE A 115 -3.61 0.33 4.42
C ILE A 115 -5.13 0.49 4.41
N ASP A 116 -5.62 1.73 4.43
CA ASP A 116 -7.05 2.04 4.36
C ASP A 116 -7.32 3.40 3.72
N CYS A 117 -8.56 3.65 3.30
CA CYS A 117 -9.03 4.96 2.84
C CYS A 117 -10.22 5.51 3.66
N HIS A 118 -10.45 4.95 4.86
CA HIS A 118 -11.67 5.11 5.68
C HIS A 118 -11.74 6.33 6.58
N PHE A 119 -10.78 7.24 6.47
CA PHE A 119 -10.70 8.44 7.29
C PHE A 119 -11.58 9.57 6.72
N HIS A 120 -12.83 9.21 6.43
CA HIS A 120 -13.85 10.10 5.89
C HIS A 120 -14.04 11.34 6.77
N GLY A 121 -14.10 12.52 6.14
CA GLY A 121 -14.24 13.80 6.85
C GLY A 121 -12.93 14.40 7.37
N LEU A 122 -11.80 13.68 7.29
CA LEU A 122 -10.47 14.25 7.55
C LEU A 122 -9.76 14.73 6.27
N THR A 123 -10.24 14.30 5.10
CA THR A 123 -9.83 14.85 3.81
C THR A 123 -11.05 15.10 2.93
N PRO A 124 -11.05 16.16 2.10
CA PRO A 124 -12.11 16.39 1.12
C PRO A 124 -12.21 15.28 0.06
N VAL A 125 -11.14 14.49 -0.10
CA VAL A 125 -10.95 13.54 -1.19
C VAL A 125 -11.64 12.20 -0.90
N ASN A 126 -11.73 11.79 0.37
CA ASN A 126 -12.32 10.51 0.75
C ASN A 126 -13.76 10.70 1.25
N THR A 127 -14.73 10.90 0.35
CA THR A 127 -16.16 10.92 0.71
C THR A 127 -16.81 9.54 0.48
N PRO A 128 -17.56 9.01 1.46
CA PRO A 128 -18.14 7.66 1.38
C PRO A 128 -19.20 7.54 0.27
N THR A 129 -19.80 8.65 -0.14
CA THR A 129 -20.82 8.67 -1.20
C THR A 129 -20.23 8.67 -2.61
N GLY A 130 -18.95 8.99 -2.82
CA GLY A 130 -18.42 9.18 -4.17
C GLY A 130 -19.24 10.15 -5.01
N ASP A 131 -20.09 10.99 -4.39
CA ASP A 131 -21.04 11.81 -5.10
C ASP A 131 -20.28 12.92 -5.80
N ASN A 132 -20.63 13.12 -7.07
CA ASN A 132 -20.06 14.16 -7.91
C ASN A 132 -20.30 15.50 -7.23
N ILE A 133 -19.24 16.16 -6.79
CA ILE A 133 -19.28 17.63 -6.75
C ILE A 133 -19.33 18.00 -8.23
N ILE A 134 -20.55 18.12 -8.75
CA ILE A 134 -20.83 18.80 -10.00
C ILE A 134 -20.49 20.25 -9.70
N GLU A 135 -19.37 20.73 -10.26
CA GLU A 135 -19.18 22.18 -10.45
C GLU A 135 -20.22 22.70 -11.46
#